data_AF-A0A0H2T243-F1
#
_entry.id   AF-A0A0H2T243-F1
#
_cell.length_a   1.000
_cell.length_b   1.000
_cell.length_c   1.000
_cell.angle_alpha   90.00
_cell.angle_beta   90.00
_cell.angle_gamma   90.00
#
_symmetry.space_group_name_H-M   'P 1'
#
loop_
_entity.id
_entity.type
_entity.pdbx_description
1 polymer ?
#
loop_
_entity_poly.entity_id
_entity_poly.type
_entity_poly.pdbx_seq_one_letter_code
_entity_poly.pdbx_strand_id
1 'polypeptide(L)'
;MELGKIIERLIDKPLDEKNKNLLVNRDKEFELINLIINYQPYGIYGICGETGIGKTTVINNIHTDSYTIKISLSQRESQDTILYDILYNISAKTEKDIEISSEIKEWILEEISYIKGFAIGVKFFGNGDISNQKQKTPRFNYFKAKEYLNKLTDELIKKYKKVVLIIDELDKESKKEVLLVLDNLKLELQKEGFVVMVSLPYSIYREYKFDRMHRNESGNLENVIKDIIYLREFTNSEIKEILIKRIKEFIYYFNESVIDLIVDYSDGNPRDAFWITQKLVFEALSKKLSKIDKMFAEETIKNIVNEYLNEISLTEKQKLMIDEDLFPGKKEEILKKAIENKKFPRSTAYSIFDKLLKTGIIIEQNGIYRLSGKSKYLYIN
;
A
#
# COMPACT_ATOMS: atom_id res chain seq x y z
N MET A 1 -14.88 -22.03 18.97
CA MET A 1 -13.68 -21.87 19.82
C MET A 1 -13.31 -20.40 19.88
N GLU A 2 -12.99 -19.86 21.06
CA GLU A 2 -12.64 -18.45 21.26
C GLU A 2 -11.42 -18.01 20.44
N LEU A 3 -10.43 -18.89 20.27
CA LEU A 3 -9.24 -18.66 19.44
C LEU A 3 -9.55 -18.46 17.93
N GLY A 4 -10.62 -19.07 17.40
CA GLY A 4 -11.05 -18.85 16.01
C GLY A 4 -11.51 -17.41 15.77
N LYS A 5 -12.12 -16.77 16.78
CA LYS A 5 -12.53 -15.36 16.73
C LYS A 5 -11.34 -14.41 16.73
N ILE A 6 -10.20 -14.81 17.32
CA ILE A 6 -8.95 -14.04 17.26
C ILE A 6 -8.47 -13.92 15.81
N ILE A 7 -8.46 -15.04 15.08
CA ILE A 7 -8.06 -15.07 13.67
C ILE A 7 -8.97 -14.15 12.84
N GLU A 8 -10.28 -14.21 13.03
CA GLU A 8 -11.24 -13.33 12.34
C GLU A 8 -10.95 -11.84 12.59
N ARG A 9 -10.61 -11.46 13.82
CA ARG A 9 -10.27 -10.08 14.17
C ARG A 9 -8.94 -9.61 13.59
N LEU A 10 -8.01 -10.54 13.36
CA LEU A 10 -6.67 -10.29 12.81
C LEU A 10 -6.62 -10.36 11.28
N ILE A 11 -7.73 -10.68 10.59
CA ILE A 11 -7.76 -10.67 9.13
C ILE A 11 -7.29 -9.29 8.63
N ASP A 12 -6.31 -9.30 7.72
CA ASP A 12 -5.83 -8.09 7.05
C ASP A 12 -6.89 -7.60 6.06
N LYS A 13 -7.88 -6.91 6.61
CA LYS A 13 -8.92 -6.21 5.87
C LYS A 13 -8.78 -4.71 6.14
N PRO A 14 -8.79 -3.87 5.09
CA PRO A 14 -8.84 -2.43 5.25
C PRO A 14 -10.03 -2.02 6.13
N LEU A 15 -9.81 -1.06 7.01
CA LEU A 15 -10.90 -0.52 7.81
C LEU A 15 -11.80 0.34 6.94
N ASP A 16 -13.10 0.27 7.21
CA ASP A 16 -14.14 1.13 6.64
C ASP A 16 -14.69 2.06 7.73
N GLU A 17 -15.62 2.94 7.37
CA GLU A 17 -16.22 3.90 8.30
C GLU A 17 -16.88 3.22 9.52
N LYS A 18 -17.41 2.00 9.35
CA LYS A 18 -18.05 1.24 10.43
C LYS A 18 -17.05 0.82 11.51
N ASN A 19 -15.80 0.59 11.12
CA ASN A 19 -14.73 0.15 12.01
C ASN A 19 -13.69 1.25 12.27
N LYS A 20 -14.06 2.53 12.06
CA LYS A 20 -13.19 3.70 12.23
C LYS A 20 -12.59 3.80 13.64
N ASN A 21 -13.29 3.28 14.66
CA ASN A 21 -12.81 3.22 16.05
C ASN A 21 -11.53 2.37 16.22
N LEU A 22 -11.19 1.52 15.25
CA LEU A 22 -9.97 0.72 15.24
C LEU A 22 -8.78 1.45 14.60
N LEU A 23 -8.97 2.63 14.01
CA LEU A 23 -7.88 3.45 13.50
C LEU A 23 -6.95 3.90 14.63
N VAL A 24 -5.67 4.01 14.30
CA VAL A 24 -4.63 4.50 15.19
C VAL A 24 -3.81 5.53 14.43
N ASN A 25 -3.69 6.72 15.03
CA ASN A 25 -2.76 7.79 14.70
C ASN A 25 -2.50 8.03 13.19
N ARG A 26 -3.51 8.57 12.50
CA ARG A 26 -3.44 9.04 11.10
C ARG A 26 -3.99 10.45 10.91
N ASP A 27 -4.13 11.20 12.01
CA ASP A 27 -4.85 12.48 12.02
C ASP A 27 -4.16 13.54 11.16
N LYS A 28 -2.82 13.56 11.17
CA LYS A 28 -2.04 14.49 10.33
C LYS A 28 -2.24 14.23 8.84
N GLU A 29 -2.27 12.95 8.45
CA GLU A 29 -2.49 12.55 7.07
C GLU A 29 -3.93 12.88 6.63
N PHE A 30 -4.93 12.63 7.50
CA PHE A 30 -6.31 13.03 7.23
C PHE A 30 -6.47 14.56 7.14
N GLU A 31 -5.82 15.31 8.03
CA GLU A 31 -5.84 16.77 8.01
C GLU A 31 -5.27 17.30 6.69
N LEU A 32 -4.11 16.79 6.26
CA LEU A 32 -3.50 17.20 4.99
C LEU A 32 -4.37 16.83 3.78
N ILE A 33 -4.94 15.63 3.76
CA ILE A 33 -5.88 15.21 2.72
C ILE A 33 -7.09 16.16 2.67
N ASN A 34 -7.67 16.49 3.81
CA ASN A 34 -8.83 17.37 3.90
C ASN A 34 -8.48 18.80 3.47
N LEU A 35 -7.31 19.32 3.84
CA LEU A 35 -6.84 20.62 3.38
C LEU A 35 -6.68 20.65 1.85
N ILE A 36 -6.08 19.61 1.27
CA ILE A 36 -5.96 19.48 -0.19
C ILE A 36 -7.34 19.46 -0.84
N ILE A 37 -8.23 18.57 -0.38
CA ILE A 37 -9.57 18.44 -0.93
C ILE A 37 -10.36 19.73 -0.80
N ASN A 38 -10.24 20.48 0.30
CA ASN A 38 -11.03 21.69 0.52
C ASN A 38 -10.49 22.89 -0.25
N TYR A 39 -9.18 23.11 -0.25
CA TYR A 39 -8.59 24.35 -0.75
C TYR A 39 -8.05 24.26 -2.17
N GLN A 40 -7.70 23.07 -2.67
CA GLN A 40 -7.17 22.96 -4.02
C GLN A 40 -8.31 23.03 -5.05
N PRO A 41 -8.21 23.87 -6.09
CA PRO A 41 -9.24 23.99 -7.12
C PRO A 41 -9.24 22.80 -8.09
N TYR A 42 -8.08 22.16 -8.29
CA TYR A 42 -7.91 21.00 -9.16
C TYR A 42 -6.60 20.27 -8.89
N GLY A 43 -6.45 19.07 -9.48
CA GLY A 43 -5.16 18.40 -9.66
C GLY A 43 -5.16 16.94 -9.22
N ILE A 44 -4.04 16.27 -9.53
CA ILE A 44 -3.79 14.88 -9.15
C ILE A 44 -2.81 14.87 -7.97
N TYR A 45 -3.18 14.16 -6.91
CA TYR A 45 -2.44 14.05 -5.66
C TYR A 45 -2.20 12.59 -5.31
N GLY A 46 -1.00 12.29 -4.83
CA GLY A 46 -0.58 10.94 -4.48
C GLY A 46 -0.80 10.62 -3.01
N ILE A 47 -1.22 9.39 -2.71
CA ILE A 47 -1.13 8.78 -1.38
C ILE A 47 -0.14 7.62 -1.49
N CYS A 48 1.07 7.82 -0.96
CA CYS A 48 2.17 6.87 -1.06
C CYS A 48 2.47 6.23 0.29
N GLY A 49 3.03 5.03 0.27
CA GLY A 49 3.48 4.34 1.47
C GLY A 49 3.79 2.88 1.17
N GLU A 50 4.55 2.25 2.08
CA GLU A 50 4.92 0.84 1.97
C GLU A 50 3.70 -0.07 1.89
N THR A 51 3.88 -1.24 1.29
CA THR A 51 2.80 -2.24 1.18
C THR A 51 2.39 -2.73 2.57
N GLY A 52 1.09 -2.70 2.86
CA GLY A 52 0.56 -3.08 4.19
C GLY A 52 0.44 -1.93 5.20
N ILE A 53 0.89 -0.70 4.86
CA ILE A 53 0.88 0.42 5.81
C ILE A 53 -0.50 1.05 6.08
N GLY A 54 -1.54 0.58 5.38
CA GLY A 54 -2.92 1.04 5.53
C GLY A 54 -3.37 2.13 4.54
N LYS A 55 -2.83 2.18 3.32
CA LYS A 55 -3.27 3.13 2.26
C LYS A 55 -4.78 3.06 2.00
N THR A 56 -5.30 1.86 1.68
CA THR A 56 -6.74 1.63 1.48
C THR A 56 -7.56 1.97 2.72
N THR A 57 -7.03 1.69 3.92
CA THR A 57 -7.68 2.09 5.18
C THR A 57 -7.82 3.61 5.30
N VAL A 58 -6.78 4.37 4.97
CA VAL A 58 -6.85 5.84 4.92
C VAL A 58 -7.88 6.28 3.88
N ILE A 59 -7.79 5.78 2.64
CA ILE A 59 -8.71 6.12 1.54
C ILE A 59 -10.18 5.88 1.89
N ASN A 60 -10.49 4.74 2.51
CA ASN A 60 -11.85 4.39 2.92
C ASN A 60 -12.42 5.38 3.93
N ASN A 61 -11.56 5.94 4.78
CA ASN A 61 -11.95 6.83 5.89
C ASN A 61 -11.76 8.32 5.57
N ILE A 62 -11.38 8.68 4.34
CA ILE A 62 -11.45 10.07 3.86
C ILE A 62 -12.91 10.51 3.89
N HIS A 63 -13.19 11.56 4.65
CA HIS A 63 -14.50 12.19 4.78
C HIS A 63 -14.39 13.65 4.33
N THR A 64 -15.21 14.04 3.36
CA THR A 64 -15.28 15.41 2.84
C THR A 64 -16.73 15.75 2.51
N ASP A 65 -17.07 17.03 2.59
CA ASP A 65 -18.38 17.54 2.20
C ASP A 65 -18.53 17.66 0.67
N SER A 66 -17.45 17.47 -0.09
CA SER A 66 -17.48 17.47 -1.56
C SER A 66 -18.01 16.15 -2.12
N TYR A 67 -18.64 16.18 -3.30
CA TYR A 67 -19.13 14.98 -3.96
C TYR A 67 -17.96 14.05 -4.28
N THR A 68 -17.95 12.85 -3.72
CA THR A 68 -16.80 11.94 -3.75
C THR A 68 -17.14 10.65 -4.48
N ILE A 69 -16.31 10.30 -5.47
CA ILE A 69 -16.38 9.06 -6.23
C ILE A 69 -15.13 8.24 -5.86
N LYS A 70 -15.30 7.12 -5.17
CA LYS A 70 -14.20 6.19 -4.85
C LYS A 70 -14.21 5.02 -5.84
N ILE A 71 -13.11 4.76 -6.54
CA ILE A 71 -12.96 3.63 -7.47
C ILE A 71 -11.73 2.80 -7.07
N SER A 72 -11.75 1.50 -7.39
CA SER A 72 -10.64 0.57 -7.15
C SER A 72 -10.28 -0.07 -8.48
N LEU A 73 -9.00 -0.04 -8.85
CA LEU A 73 -8.52 -0.62 -10.10
C LEU A 73 -7.87 -1.98 -9.80
N SER A 74 -8.53 -3.07 -10.20
CA SER A 74 -7.95 -4.41 -10.05
C SER A 74 -6.89 -4.66 -11.13
N GLN A 75 -5.80 -5.39 -10.81
CA GLN A 75 -4.66 -5.68 -11.69
C GLN A 75 -5.00 -5.76 -13.18
N ARG A 76 -4.31 -4.94 -14.00
CA ARG A 76 -4.61 -4.76 -15.42
C ARG A 76 -3.41 -5.06 -16.32
N GLU A 77 -3.70 -5.59 -17.51
CA GLU A 77 -2.68 -6.00 -18.48
C GLU A 77 -2.21 -4.85 -19.39
N SER A 78 -2.96 -3.73 -19.48
CA SER A 78 -2.58 -2.61 -20.34
C SER A 78 -3.17 -1.24 -19.95
N GLN A 79 -2.61 -0.17 -20.50
CA GLN A 79 -3.08 1.20 -20.27
C GLN A 79 -4.55 1.42 -20.69
N ASP A 80 -4.94 0.94 -21.86
CA ASP A 80 -6.30 1.13 -22.40
C ASP A 80 -7.34 0.52 -21.46
N THR A 81 -6.96 -0.59 -20.81
CA THR A 81 -7.81 -1.30 -19.87
C THR A 81 -8.05 -0.50 -18.59
N ILE A 82 -7.07 0.31 -18.16
CA ILE A 82 -7.21 1.18 -16.99
C ILE A 82 -8.15 2.35 -17.29
N LEU A 83 -8.04 2.99 -18.46
CA LEU A 83 -8.96 4.08 -18.85
C LEU A 83 -10.42 3.59 -18.91
N TYR A 84 -10.66 2.46 -19.56
CA TYR A 84 -12.01 1.87 -19.63
C TYR A 84 -12.55 1.52 -18.25
N ASP A 85 -11.71 0.99 -17.35
CA ASP A 85 -12.11 0.66 -15.99
C ASP A 85 -12.43 1.92 -15.16
N ILE A 86 -11.61 2.97 -15.26
CA ILE A 86 -11.89 4.27 -14.64
C ILE A 86 -13.24 4.80 -15.14
N LEU A 87 -13.41 4.85 -16.46
CA LEU A 87 -14.61 5.40 -17.08
C LEU A 87 -15.87 4.60 -16.70
N TYR A 88 -15.77 3.27 -16.70
CA TYR A 88 -16.84 2.37 -16.28
C TYR A 88 -17.22 2.56 -14.81
N ASN A 89 -16.23 2.63 -13.91
CA ASN A 89 -16.50 2.76 -12.48
C ASN A 89 -17.09 4.13 -12.12
N ILE A 90 -16.63 5.20 -12.78
CA ILE A 90 -17.22 6.53 -12.62
C ILE A 90 -18.66 6.48 -13.13
N SER A 91 -18.89 6.03 -14.37
CA SER A 91 -20.24 6.02 -14.96
C SER A 91 -21.22 5.15 -14.17
N ALA A 92 -20.82 3.97 -13.71
CA ALA A 92 -21.65 3.10 -12.87
C ALA A 92 -22.03 3.75 -11.53
N LYS A 93 -21.16 4.57 -10.94
CA LYS A 93 -21.43 5.27 -9.67
C LYS A 93 -22.26 6.53 -9.84
N THR A 94 -22.24 7.13 -11.03
CA THR A 94 -22.92 8.40 -11.33
C THR A 94 -24.17 8.23 -12.19
N GLU A 95 -24.58 6.99 -12.46
CA GLU A 95 -25.73 6.63 -13.32
C GLU A 95 -27.04 7.32 -12.94
N LYS A 96 -27.30 7.45 -11.63
CA LYS A 96 -28.51 8.12 -11.12
C LYS A 96 -28.42 9.64 -11.18
N ASP A 97 -27.21 10.16 -11.32
CA ASP A 97 -26.90 11.56 -11.12
C ASP A 97 -26.67 12.31 -12.44
N ILE A 98 -26.16 11.63 -13.46
CA ILE A 98 -25.68 12.21 -14.71
C ILE A 98 -26.18 11.35 -15.88
N GLU A 99 -26.96 11.94 -16.78
CA GLU A 99 -27.67 11.25 -17.88
C GLU A 99 -26.72 10.46 -18.81
N ILE A 100 -25.59 11.04 -19.21
CA ILE A 100 -24.62 10.38 -20.10
C ILE A 100 -23.94 9.15 -19.47
N SER A 101 -24.06 8.96 -18.15
CA SER A 101 -23.42 7.83 -17.46
C SER A 101 -23.96 6.47 -17.92
N SER A 102 -25.28 6.35 -18.15
CA SER A 102 -25.87 5.10 -18.65
C SER A 102 -25.37 4.78 -20.05
N GLU A 103 -25.35 5.77 -20.95
CA GLU A 103 -24.82 5.62 -22.31
C GLU A 103 -23.36 5.14 -22.30
N ILE A 104 -22.51 5.78 -21.48
CA ILE A 104 -21.09 5.44 -21.37
C ILE A 104 -20.91 4.01 -20.87
N LYS A 105 -21.67 3.62 -19.83
CA LYS A 105 -21.60 2.28 -19.24
C LYS A 105 -22.02 1.22 -20.27
N GLU A 106 -23.11 1.44 -21.00
CA GLU A 106 -23.56 0.54 -22.05
C GLU A 106 -22.55 0.45 -23.19
N TRP A 107 -22.05 1.58 -23.68
CA TRP A 107 -21.01 1.61 -24.72
C TRP A 107 -19.76 0.82 -24.30
N ILE A 108 -19.30 0.97 -23.06
CA ILE A 108 -18.16 0.20 -22.55
C ILE A 108 -18.48 -1.30 -22.55
N LEU A 109 -19.65 -1.71 -22.04
CA LEU A 109 -20.04 -3.12 -22.00
C LEU A 109 -20.14 -3.72 -23.41
N GLU A 110 -20.64 -2.97 -24.39
CA GLU A 110 -20.65 -3.38 -25.79
C GLU A 110 -19.22 -3.58 -26.31
N GLU A 111 -18.35 -2.58 -26.17
CA GLU A 111 -16.95 -2.65 -26.60
C GLU A 111 -16.22 -3.85 -25.97
N ILE A 112 -16.46 -4.15 -24.68
CA ILE A 112 -15.86 -5.29 -23.97
C ILE A 112 -16.46 -6.62 -24.40
N SER A 113 -17.76 -6.69 -24.70
CA SER A 113 -18.40 -7.94 -25.13
C SER A 113 -17.86 -8.43 -26.49
N TYR A 114 -17.33 -7.52 -27.31
CA TYR A 114 -16.55 -7.87 -28.50
C TYR A 114 -15.14 -8.43 -28.17
N ILE A 115 -14.66 -8.23 -26.94
CA ILE A 115 -13.34 -8.63 -26.43
C ILE A 115 -13.51 -9.87 -25.53
N LYS A 116 -13.63 -11.05 -26.15
CA LYS A 116 -13.57 -12.32 -25.40
C LYS A 116 -12.23 -12.41 -24.65
N GLY A 117 -12.26 -12.25 -23.33
CA GLY A 117 -11.10 -12.41 -22.44
C GLY A 117 -10.85 -11.25 -21.47
N PHE A 118 -11.57 -10.14 -21.58
CA PHE A 118 -11.30 -8.98 -20.73
C PHE A 118 -12.12 -9.02 -19.42
N ALA A 119 -11.45 -9.32 -18.32
CA ALA A 119 -12.04 -9.32 -16.99
C ALA A 119 -11.97 -7.91 -16.36
N ILE A 120 -12.81 -6.98 -16.82
CA ILE A 120 -13.31 -5.96 -15.88
C ILE A 120 -14.01 -6.72 -14.77
N GLY A 121 -13.88 -6.30 -13.50
CA GLY A 121 -14.27 -7.04 -12.29
C GLY A 121 -15.75 -7.45 -12.16
N VAL A 122 -16.52 -7.42 -13.24
CA VAL A 122 -17.85 -7.97 -13.41
C VAL A 122 -17.71 -9.48 -13.67
N LYS A 123 -18.13 -10.31 -12.70
CA LYS A 123 -18.40 -11.73 -12.96
C LYS A 123 -19.54 -11.82 -13.98
N PHE A 124 -19.22 -11.98 -15.26
CA PHE A 124 -20.20 -12.30 -16.29
C PHE A 124 -20.73 -13.71 -16.05
N PHE A 125 -21.83 -13.82 -15.31
CA PHE A 125 -22.67 -15.01 -15.33
C PHE A 125 -23.49 -14.99 -16.62
N GLY A 126 -23.09 -15.80 -17.58
CA GLY A 126 -23.84 -16.05 -18.80
C GLY A 126 -23.39 -17.36 -19.42
N ASN A 127 -24.14 -18.43 -19.15
CA ASN A 127 -24.02 -19.69 -19.89
C ASN A 127 -24.34 -19.41 -21.37
N GLY A 128 -23.37 -19.62 -22.24
CA GLY A 128 -23.54 -19.51 -23.69
C GLY A 128 -22.42 -20.24 -24.41
N ASP A 129 -22.79 -21.29 -25.14
CA ASP A 129 -21.92 -22.24 -25.81
C ASP A 129 -20.78 -21.61 -26.61
N ILE A 130 -19.57 -22.15 -26.37
CA ILE A 130 -18.32 -21.74 -26.99
C ILE A 130 -18.26 -22.35 -28.40
N SER A 131 -18.63 -21.57 -29.41
CA SER A 131 -18.19 -21.83 -30.79
C SER A 131 -16.92 -21.01 -31.09
N ASN A 132 -15.90 -21.73 -31.56
CA ASN A 132 -14.59 -21.21 -31.96
C ASN A 132 -14.74 -20.25 -33.15
N GLN A 133 -14.63 -18.94 -32.89
CA GLN A 133 -14.38 -17.94 -33.93
C GLN A 133 -13.06 -17.21 -33.66
N LYS A 134 -12.31 -17.02 -34.75
CA LYS A 134 -10.93 -16.55 -34.86
C LYS A 134 -10.63 -15.32 -34.00
N GLN A 135 -9.55 -15.40 -33.23
CA GLN A 135 -8.97 -14.29 -32.46
C GLN A 135 -8.62 -13.12 -33.40
N LYS A 136 -9.38 -12.03 -33.31
CA LYS A 136 -8.89 -10.69 -33.67
C LYS A 136 -8.46 -10.04 -32.36
N THR A 137 -7.18 -9.67 -32.25
CA THR A 137 -6.72 -8.77 -31.18
C THR A 137 -7.52 -7.46 -31.31
N PRO A 138 -8.29 -7.07 -30.29
CA PRO A 138 -9.18 -5.92 -30.39
C PRO A 138 -8.40 -4.60 -30.35
N ARG A 139 -8.93 -3.57 -31.02
CA ARG A 139 -8.45 -2.19 -30.90
C ARG A 139 -9.40 -1.44 -29.99
N PHE A 140 -8.96 -1.12 -28.77
CA PHE A 140 -9.69 -0.21 -27.87
C PHE A 140 -9.85 1.15 -28.55
N ASN A 141 -11.06 1.73 -28.50
CA ASN A 141 -11.30 3.07 -29.04
C ASN A 141 -10.93 4.13 -28.00
N TYR A 142 -9.62 4.28 -27.82
CA TYR A 142 -9.02 5.17 -26.83
C TYR A 142 -9.50 6.62 -26.94
N PHE A 143 -9.62 7.14 -28.17
CA PHE A 143 -10.08 8.52 -28.41
C PHE A 143 -11.50 8.74 -27.92
N LYS A 144 -12.41 7.81 -28.21
CA LYS A 144 -13.81 7.90 -27.76
C LYS A 144 -13.92 7.77 -26.24
N ALA A 145 -13.13 6.89 -25.62
CA ALA A 145 -13.07 6.77 -24.16
C ALA A 145 -12.63 8.07 -23.48
N LYS A 146 -11.62 8.76 -24.03
CA LYS A 146 -11.20 10.08 -23.55
C LYS A 146 -12.28 11.14 -23.71
N GLU A 147 -12.95 11.17 -24.85
CA GLU A 147 -14.06 12.09 -25.09
C GLU A 147 -15.19 11.88 -24.07
N TYR A 148 -15.55 10.63 -23.79
CA TYR A 148 -16.55 10.30 -22.78
C TYR A 148 -16.10 10.65 -21.37
N LEU A 149 -14.84 10.38 -21.00
CA LEU A 149 -14.31 10.81 -19.70
C LEU A 149 -14.36 12.33 -19.56
N ASN A 150 -14.01 13.06 -20.62
CA ASN A 150 -14.06 14.51 -20.65
C ASN A 150 -15.50 15.03 -20.45
N LYS A 151 -16.47 14.51 -21.20
CA LYS A 151 -17.90 14.88 -21.06
C LYS A 151 -18.46 14.55 -19.68
N LEU A 152 -18.16 13.35 -19.18
CA LEU A 152 -18.65 12.88 -17.88
C LEU A 152 -18.12 13.74 -16.73
N THR A 153 -16.83 14.06 -16.75
CA THR A 153 -16.21 14.95 -15.75
C THR A 153 -16.78 16.37 -15.82
N ASP A 154 -17.02 16.92 -17.01
CA ASP A 154 -17.63 18.26 -17.16
C ASP A 154 -19.04 18.35 -16.58
N GLU A 155 -19.90 17.36 -16.85
CA GLU A 155 -21.26 17.31 -16.30
C GLU A 155 -21.26 17.13 -14.77
N LEU A 156 -20.34 16.30 -14.24
CA LEU A 156 -20.17 16.15 -12.79
C LEU A 156 -19.75 17.47 -12.13
N ILE A 157 -18.76 18.18 -12.69
CA ILE A 157 -18.30 19.47 -12.17
C ILE A 157 -19.43 20.51 -12.26
N LYS A 158 -20.16 20.55 -13.37
CA LYS A 158 -21.28 21.48 -13.55
C LYS A 158 -22.37 21.30 -12.48
N LYS A 159 -22.69 20.05 -12.15
CA LYS A 159 -23.70 19.67 -11.14
C LYS A 159 -23.22 19.93 -9.71
N TYR A 160 -22.03 19.45 -9.35
CA TYR A 160 -21.56 19.44 -7.95
C TYR A 160 -20.60 20.57 -7.59
N LYS A 161 -20.14 21.36 -8.56
CA LYS A 161 -19.11 22.42 -8.46
C LYS A 161 -17.72 21.93 -8.09
N LYS A 162 -17.64 20.95 -7.19
CA LYS A 162 -16.40 20.29 -6.79
C LYS A 162 -16.63 18.79 -6.64
N VAL A 163 -15.78 18.03 -7.31
CA VAL A 163 -15.82 16.57 -7.34
C VAL A 163 -14.45 16.03 -6.93
N VAL A 164 -14.46 15.03 -6.06
CA VAL A 164 -13.27 14.33 -5.59
C VAL A 164 -13.30 12.91 -6.16
N LEU A 165 -12.37 12.58 -7.03
CA LEU A 165 -12.15 11.22 -7.49
C LEU A 165 -11.04 10.57 -6.66
N ILE A 166 -11.33 9.46 -6.00
CA ILE A 166 -10.33 8.69 -5.26
C ILE A 166 -10.12 7.38 -5.99
N ILE A 167 -8.89 7.13 -6.45
CA ILE A 167 -8.49 5.93 -7.19
C ILE A 167 -7.58 5.09 -6.28
N ASP A 168 -8.05 3.92 -5.88
CA ASP A 168 -7.25 2.96 -5.11
C ASP A 168 -6.70 1.82 -5.99
N GLU A 169 -5.76 1.05 -5.44
CA GLU A 169 -5.07 -0.10 -6.01
C GLU A 169 -4.17 0.16 -7.22
N LEU A 170 -3.98 1.42 -7.61
CA LEU A 170 -2.99 1.77 -8.64
C LEU A 170 -1.54 1.55 -8.14
N ASP A 171 -1.35 1.40 -6.83
CA ASP A 171 -0.08 1.01 -6.21
C ASP A 171 0.37 -0.44 -6.48
N LYS A 172 -0.50 -1.26 -7.08
CA LYS A 172 -0.19 -2.63 -7.49
C LYS A 172 0.45 -2.72 -8.87
N GLU A 173 0.35 -1.67 -9.66
CA GLU A 173 0.95 -1.57 -11.00
C GLU A 173 2.40 -1.10 -10.92
N SER A 174 3.18 -1.32 -11.99
CA SER A 174 4.56 -0.86 -12.00
C SER A 174 4.62 0.67 -12.04
N LYS A 175 5.68 1.25 -11.46
CA LYS A 175 5.94 2.71 -11.51
C LYS A 175 5.73 3.30 -12.90
N LYS A 176 6.25 2.62 -13.93
CA LYS A 176 6.21 3.09 -15.32
C LYS A 176 4.78 3.10 -15.87
N GLU A 177 3.99 2.08 -15.58
CA GLU A 177 2.59 1.98 -16.01
C GLU A 177 1.73 3.04 -15.33
N VAL A 178 1.89 3.21 -14.00
CA VAL A 178 1.16 4.23 -13.24
C VAL A 178 1.39 5.62 -13.82
N LEU A 179 2.65 5.98 -14.07
CA LEU A 179 2.98 7.29 -14.62
C LEU A 179 2.48 7.48 -16.04
N LEU A 180 2.59 6.44 -16.87
CA LEU A 180 2.07 6.47 -18.23
C LEU A 180 0.56 6.70 -18.24
N VAL A 181 -0.19 6.03 -17.36
CA VAL A 181 -1.64 6.22 -17.22
C VAL A 181 -1.96 7.64 -16.78
N LEU A 182 -1.33 8.13 -15.71
CA LEU A 182 -1.63 9.44 -15.16
C LEU A 182 -1.26 10.58 -16.12
N ASP A 183 -0.12 10.47 -16.82
CA ASP A 183 0.29 11.45 -17.84
C ASP A 183 -0.71 11.50 -19.00
N ASN A 184 -1.17 10.33 -19.44
CA ASN A 184 -2.13 10.21 -20.52
C ASN A 184 -3.51 10.74 -20.18
N LEU A 185 -3.95 10.63 -18.92
CA LEU A 185 -5.25 11.11 -18.45
C LEU A 185 -5.20 12.51 -17.84
N LYS A 186 -4.02 13.14 -17.85
CA LYS A 186 -3.77 14.41 -17.18
C LYS A 186 -4.74 15.51 -17.63
N LEU A 187 -5.02 15.61 -18.93
CA LEU A 187 -5.89 16.67 -19.46
C LEU A 187 -7.35 16.50 -19.02
N GLU A 188 -7.81 15.25 -18.98
CA GLU A 188 -9.17 14.91 -18.59
C GLU A 188 -9.37 15.01 -17.06
N LEU A 189 -8.31 14.80 -16.28
CA LEU A 189 -8.34 14.78 -14.80
C LEU A 189 -7.91 16.10 -14.14
N GLN A 190 -7.13 16.96 -14.80
CA GLN A 190 -6.67 18.24 -14.24
C GLN A 190 -7.58 19.40 -14.67
N LYS A 191 -8.85 19.36 -14.24
CA LYS A 191 -9.86 20.38 -14.52
C LYS A 191 -10.27 21.13 -13.26
N GLU A 192 -10.56 22.42 -13.39
CA GLU A 192 -11.12 23.22 -12.29
C GLU A 192 -12.40 22.58 -11.74
N GLY A 193 -12.49 22.44 -10.42
CA GLY A 193 -13.57 21.71 -9.76
C GLY A 193 -13.35 20.19 -9.67
N PHE A 194 -12.22 19.66 -10.12
CA PHE A 194 -11.92 18.22 -10.10
C PHE A 194 -10.60 17.92 -9.38
N VAL A 195 -10.69 17.27 -8.22
CA VAL A 195 -9.54 16.85 -7.39
C VAL A 195 -9.43 15.33 -7.43
N VAL A 196 -8.26 14.83 -7.79
CA VAL A 196 -8.00 13.39 -7.89
C VAL A 196 -6.99 12.96 -6.84
N MET A 197 -7.36 12.00 -6.00
CA MET A 197 -6.47 11.36 -5.03
C MET A 197 -6.18 9.94 -5.52
N VAL A 198 -4.91 9.56 -5.63
CA VAL A 198 -4.52 8.27 -6.21
C VAL A 198 -3.59 7.54 -5.24
N SER A 199 -3.86 6.27 -4.95
CA SER A 199 -2.87 5.44 -4.25
C SER A 199 -1.71 5.10 -5.18
N LEU A 200 -0.49 5.31 -4.71
CA LEU A 200 0.71 5.20 -5.54
C LEU A 200 1.73 4.26 -4.90
N PRO A 201 2.55 3.56 -5.72
CA PRO A 201 3.67 2.76 -5.21
C PRO A 201 4.67 3.63 -4.45
N TYR A 202 5.27 3.09 -3.38
CA TYR A 202 6.31 3.80 -2.62
C TYR A 202 7.53 4.21 -3.47
N SER A 203 7.81 3.46 -4.55
CA SER A 203 8.87 3.81 -5.50
C SER A 203 8.66 5.18 -6.17
N ILE A 204 7.42 5.62 -6.40
CA ILE A 204 7.11 6.95 -6.92
C ILE A 204 7.49 8.02 -5.90
N TYR A 205 7.15 7.83 -4.63
CA TYR A 205 7.51 8.80 -3.59
C TYR A 205 9.03 8.97 -3.44
N ARG A 206 9.81 7.88 -3.52
CA ARG A 206 11.27 7.97 -3.46
C ARG A 206 11.81 8.88 -4.57
N GLU A 207 11.38 8.66 -5.81
CA GLU A 207 11.78 9.48 -6.96
C GLU A 207 11.28 10.93 -6.81
N TYR A 208 10.01 11.14 -6.46
CA TYR A 208 9.43 12.45 -6.23
C TYR A 208 10.21 13.27 -5.19
N LYS A 209 10.62 12.64 -4.09
CA LYS A 209 11.46 13.28 -3.06
C LYS A 209 12.83 13.67 -3.61
N PHE A 210 13.44 12.85 -4.46
CA PHE A 210 14.72 13.17 -5.09
C PHE A 210 14.59 14.31 -6.09
N ASP A 211 13.55 14.28 -6.94
CA ASP A 211 13.25 15.30 -7.94
C ASP A 211 13.01 16.66 -7.29
N ARG A 212 12.13 16.75 -6.27
CA ARG A 212 11.84 17.98 -5.53
C ARG A 212 13.06 18.62 -4.84
N MET A 213 14.07 17.80 -4.51
CA MET A 213 15.26 18.24 -3.78
C MET A 213 16.44 18.56 -4.72
N HIS A 214 16.44 18.09 -5.96
CA HIS A 214 17.45 18.43 -6.97
C HIS A 214 17.01 19.64 -7.82
N ARG A 215 17.94 20.56 -8.08
CA ARG A 215 17.70 21.90 -8.61
C ARG A 215 17.20 21.93 -10.08
N ASN A 216 16.20 22.79 -10.31
CA ASN A 216 15.89 23.57 -11.52
C ASN A 216 15.21 22.91 -12.74
N GLU A 217 14.89 21.62 -12.70
CA GLU A 217 13.99 21.02 -13.69
C GLU A 217 12.81 20.44 -12.94
N SER A 218 11.60 20.94 -13.20
CA SER A 218 10.38 20.28 -12.74
C SER A 218 10.41 18.84 -13.28
N GLY A 219 10.66 17.87 -12.40
CA GLY A 219 10.75 16.47 -12.79
C GLY A 219 9.46 16.03 -13.50
N ASN A 220 9.53 15.00 -14.35
CA ASN A 220 8.36 14.49 -15.09
C ASN A 220 7.18 14.15 -14.16
N LEU A 221 7.46 13.79 -12.90
CA LEU A 221 6.45 13.53 -11.89
C LEU A 221 5.65 14.77 -11.49
N GLU A 222 6.27 15.94 -11.40
CA GLU A 222 5.61 17.19 -11.00
C GLU A 222 4.63 17.70 -12.07
N ASN A 223 4.90 17.38 -13.34
CA ASN A 223 3.99 17.67 -14.43
C ASN A 223 2.65 16.94 -14.25
N VAL A 224 2.64 15.79 -13.60
CA VAL A 224 1.46 14.93 -13.49
C VAL A 224 0.85 15.00 -12.09
N ILE A 225 1.67 14.89 -11.05
CA ILE A 225 1.29 14.83 -9.64
C ILE A 225 1.71 16.13 -8.94
N LYS A 226 0.73 16.87 -8.41
CA LYS A 226 0.98 18.16 -7.75
C LYS A 226 1.68 18.00 -6.41
N ASP A 227 1.25 17.02 -5.62
CA ASP A 227 1.81 16.72 -4.31
C ASP A 227 1.60 15.24 -3.92
N ILE A 228 2.40 14.75 -2.99
CA ILE A 228 2.34 13.39 -2.46
C ILE A 228 2.23 13.41 -0.93
N ILE A 229 1.16 12.84 -0.42
CA ILE A 229 0.98 12.52 0.99
C ILE A 229 1.66 11.18 1.27
N TYR A 230 2.72 11.21 2.08
CA TYR A 230 3.44 10.01 2.49
C TYR A 230 2.88 9.44 3.80
N LEU A 231 2.40 8.20 3.75
CA LEU A 231 2.04 7.42 4.93
C LEU A 231 3.29 6.76 5.49
N ARG A 232 3.78 7.31 6.60
CA ARG A 232 4.92 6.75 7.32
C ARG A 232 4.60 5.40 7.94
N GLU A 233 5.67 4.64 8.16
CA GLU A 233 5.66 3.47 9.02
C GLU A 233 5.16 3.80 10.42
N PHE A 234 4.44 2.86 11.03
CA PHE A 234 3.99 3.01 12.40
C PHE A 234 5.16 2.78 13.36
N THR A 235 5.14 3.52 14.46
CA THR A 235 6.00 3.29 15.61
C THR A 235 5.59 2.02 16.33
N ASN A 236 6.49 1.47 17.14
CA ASN A 236 6.21 0.29 17.96
C ASN A 236 4.99 0.50 18.89
N SER A 237 4.85 1.70 19.47
CA SER A 237 3.67 2.04 20.28
C SER A 237 2.37 2.03 19.49
N GLU A 238 2.39 2.51 18.24
CA GLU A 238 1.21 2.51 17.37
C GLU A 238 0.84 1.10 16.93
N ILE A 239 1.81 0.25 16.57
CA ILE A 239 1.53 -1.16 16.27
C ILE A 239 0.95 -1.87 17.49
N LYS A 240 1.51 -1.63 18.69
CA LYS A 240 0.99 -2.18 19.94
C LYS A 240 -0.47 -1.77 20.16
N GLU A 241 -0.80 -0.49 19.96
CA GLU A 241 -2.19 -0.01 20.06
C GLU A 241 -3.10 -0.66 19.01
N ILE A 242 -2.66 -0.75 17.74
CA ILE A 242 -3.40 -1.40 16.66
C ILE A 242 -3.75 -2.85 17.03
N LEU A 243 -2.78 -3.61 17.53
CA LEU A 243 -2.98 -4.98 17.99
C LEU A 243 -3.97 -5.04 19.15
N ILE A 244 -3.75 -4.23 20.20
CA ILE A 244 -4.63 -4.22 21.38
C ILE A 244 -6.06 -3.88 21.00
N LYS A 245 -6.30 -2.90 20.11
CA LYS A 245 -7.65 -2.57 19.62
C LYS A 245 -8.29 -3.74 18.88
N ARG A 246 -7.51 -4.48 18.09
CA ARG A 246 -8.00 -5.62 17.29
C ARG A 246 -8.35 -6.83 18.14
N ILE A 247 -7.52 -7.16 19.12
CA ILE A 247 -7.66 -8.39 19.94
C ILE A 247 -8.03 -8.10 21.39
N LYS A 248 -8.60 -6.93 21.71
CA LYS A 248 -8.89 -6.48 23.09
C LYS A 248 -9.59 -7.54 23.95
N GLU A 249 -10.61 -8.20 23.38
CA GLU A 249 -11.40 -9.24 24.04
C GLU A 249 -10.62 -10.53 24.31
N PHE A 250 -9.46 -10.71 23.66
CA PHE A 250 -8.65 -11.92 23.66
C PHE A 250 -7.21 -11.69 24.11
N ILE A 251 -6.90 -10.47 24.57
CA ILE A 251 -5.52 -10.09 24.94
C ILE A 251 -4.95 -10.99 26.04
N TYR A 252 -5.82 -11.57 26.88
CA TYR A 252 -5.44 -12.50 27.95
C TYR A 252 -4.78 -13.79 27.46
N TYR A 253 -4.92 -14.15 26.17
CA TYR A 253 -4.22 -15.29 25.57
C TYR A 253 -2.72 -15.04 25.36
N PHE A 254 -2.27 -13.78 25.42
CA PHE A 254 -0.89 -13.39 25.18
C PHE A 254 -0.26 -12.86 26.47
N ASN A 255 0.96 -13.28 26.77
CA ASN A 255 1.78 -12.55 27.74
C ASN A 255 2.16 -11.18 27.16
N GLU A 256 2.34 -10.17 28.02
CA GLU A 256 2.68 -8.81 27.57
C GLU A 256 3.95 -8.77 26.72
N SER A 257 4.98 -9.53 27.13
CA SER A 257 6.23 -9.65 26.38
C SER A 257 6.05 -10.23 24.98
N VAL A 258 5.00 -11.02 24.72
CA VAL A 258 4.71 -11.55 23.38
C VAL A 258 4.20 -10.46 22.45
N ILE A 259 3.41 -9.53 22.98
CA ILE A 259 2.96 -8.37 22.19
C ILE A 259 4.17 -7.53 21.77
N ASP A 260 5.14 -7.32 22.66
CA ASP A 260 6.35 -6.58 22.33
C ASP A 260 7.20 -7.30 21.26
N LEU A 261 7.28 -8.64 21.29
CA LEU A 261 7.94 -9.43 20.24
C LEU A 261 7.25 -9.28 18.87
N ILE A 262 5.92 -9.34 18.85
CA ILE A 262 5.12 -9.15 17.62
C ILE A 262 5.33 -7.74 17.05
N VAL A 263 5.34 -6.74 17.93
CA VAL A 263 5.56 -5.34 17.57
C VAL A 263 6.95 -5.16 16.97
N ASP A 264 7.99 -5.69 17.59
CA ASP A 264 9.35 -5.63 17.09
C ASP A 264 9.46 -6.33 15.72
N TYR A 265 8.91 -7.55 15.60
CA TYR A 265 8.85 -8.31 14.35
C TYR A 265 8.22 -7.53 13.18
N SER A 266 7.19 -6.75 13.47
CA SER A 266 6.40 -6.07 12.44
C SER A 266 7.15 -4.97 11.70
N ASP A 267 8.23 -4.44 12.29
CA ASP A 267 8.96 -3.28 11.80
C ASP A 267 8.07 -2.08 11.43
N GLY A 268 6.96 -1.88 12.16
CA GLY A 268 6.03 -0.78 11.89
C GLY A 268 5.00 -1.06 10.79
N ASN A 269 4.92 -2.30 10.30
CA ASN A 269 3.93 -2.74 9.32
C ASN A 269 2.77 -3.52 9.99
N PRO A 270 1.53 -2.99 10.00
CA PRO A 270 0.39 -3.66 10.63
C PRO A 270 0.06 -5.02 10.02
N ARG A 271 0.25 -5.18 8.71
CA ARG A 271 0.01 -6.46 8.03
C ARG A 271 0.91 -7.55 8.58
N ASP A 272 2.19 -7.24 8.78
CA ASP A 272 3.16 -8.18 9.33
C ASP A 272 2.85 -8.51 10.79
N ALA A 273 2.44 -7.50 11.58
CA ALA A 273 2.00 -7.70 12.97
C ALA A 273 0.80 -8.66 13.04
N PHE A 274 -0.21 -8.46 12.20
CA PHE A 274 -1.38 -9.35 12.15
C PHE A 274 -1.02 -10.75 11.68
N TRP A 275 -0.20 -10.86 10.63
CA TRP A 275 0.21 -12.14 10.07
C TRP A 275 0.99 -12.98 11.09
N ILE A 276 2.00 -12.41 11.76
CA ILE A 276 2.78 -13.17 12.74
C ILE A 276 1.94 -13.54 13.96
N THR A 277 1.03 -12.66 14.39
CA THR A 277 0.08 -12.96 15.47
C THR A 277 -0.81 -14.15 15.09
N GLN A 278 -1.35 -14.18 13.87
CA GLN A 278 -2.14 -15.31 13.39
C GLN A 278 -1.32 -16.60 13.38
N LYS A 279 -0.07 -16.55 12.92
CA LYS A 279 0.84 -17.72 12.91
C LYS A 279 1.07 -18.26 14.33
N LEU A 280 1.33 -17.39 15.30
CA LEU A 280 1.46 -17.78 16.71
C LEU A 280 0.18 -18.43 17.24
N VAL A 281 -1.00 -17.89 16.90
CA VAL A 281 -2.29 -18.46 17.31
C VAL A 281 -2.53 -19.83 16.67
N PHE A 282 -2.23 -20.01 15.39
CA PHE A 282 -2.37 -21.31 14.71
C PHE A 282 -1.44 -22.37 15.29
N GLU A 283 -0.20 -22.02 15.60
CA GLU A 283 0.75 -22.95 16.20
C GLU A 283 0.40 -23.27 17.66
N ALA A 284 -0.11 -22.29 18.41
CA ALA A 284 -0.62 -22.53 19.76
C ALA A 284 -1.85 -23.47 19.74
N LEU A 285 -2.73 -23.30 18.75
CA LEU A 285 -3.88 -24.16 18.53
C LEU A 285 -3.48 -25.61 18.20
N SER A 286 -2.49 -25.80 17.32
CA SER A 286 -2.00 -27.14 16.94
C SER A 286 -1.42 -27.87 18.16
N LYS A 287 -0.73 -27.15 19.05
CA LYS A 287 -0.17 -27.65 20.31
C LYS A 287 -1.16 -27.65 21.49
N LYS A 288 -2.41 -27.22 21.28
CA LYS A 288 -3.47 -27.12 22.31
C LYS A 288 -3.07 -26.28 23.53
N LEU A 289 -2.31 -25.21 23.32
CA LEU A 289 -1.89 -24.30 24.38
C LEU A 289 -3.06 -23.40 24.79
N SER A 290 -3.18 -23.17 26.10
CA SER A 290 -4.16 -22.22 26.67
C SER A 290 -3.67 -20.78 26.66
N LYS A 291 -2.36 -20.56 26.54
CA LYS A 291 -1.72 -19.24 26.52
C LYS A 291 -0.45 -19.28 25.68
N ILE A 292 -0.15 -18.14 25.05
CA ILE A 292 1.06 -17.90 24.28
C ILE A 292 2.02 -17.13 25.19
N ASP A 293 3.11 -17.79 25.57
CA ASP A 293 4.20 -17.20 26.34
C ASP A 293 5.37 -16.76 25.46
N LYS A 294 6.36 -16.13 26.09
CA LYS A 294 7.52 -15.55 25.41
C LYS A 294 8.36 -16.61 24.70
N MET A 295 8.69 -17.70 25.39
CA MET A 295 9.56 -18.75 24.86
C MET A 295 8.95 -19.40 23.62
N PHE A 296 7.68 -19.76 23.70
CA PHE A 296 6.96 -20.35 22.58
C PHE A 296 6.89 -19.37 21.39
N ALA A 297 6.65 -18.08 21.65
CA ALA A 297 6.59 -17.08 20.60
C ALA A 297 7.94 -16.87 19.90
N GLU A 298 9.04 -16.77 20.66
CA GLU A 298 10.39 -16.63 20.13
C GLU A 298 10.79 -17.83 19.26
N GLU A 299 10.56 -19.05 19.76
CA GLU A 299 10.87 -20.27 19.00
C GLU A 299 10.07 -20.33 17.69
N THR A 300 8.78 -20.02 17.74
CA THR A 300 7.91 -20.04 16.57
C THR A 300 8.31 -18.98 15.55
N ILE A 301 8.58 -17.74 15.99
CA ILE A 301 9.07 -16.67 15.11
C ILE A 301 10.40 -17.08 14.46
N LYS A 302 11.34 -17.62 15.25
CA LYS A 302 12.64 -18.06 14.75
C LYS A 302 12.50 -19.15 13.68
N ASN A 303 11.63 -20.13 13.90
CA ASN A 303 11.37 -21.19 12.92
C ASN A 303 10.79 -20.62 11.62
N ILE A 304 9.77 -19.77 11.72
CA ILE A 304 9.13 -19.11 10.57
C ILE A 304 10.16 -18.29 9.78
N VAL A 305 10.94 -17.46 10.47
CA VAL A 305 11.92 -16.60 9.79
C VAL A 305 13.01 -17.45 9.13
N ASN A 306 13.48 -18.52 9.78
CA ASN A 306 14.46 -19.43 9.19
C ASN A 306 13.93 -20.03 7.87
N GLU A 307 12.67 -20.48 7.83
CA GLU A 307 12.07 -21.01 6.60
C GLU A 307 12.15 -20.02 5.43
N TYR A 308 11.90 -18.73 5.67
CA TYR A 308 11.94 -17.69 4.63
C TYR A 308 13.34 -17.17 4.32
N LEU A 309 14.25 -17.14 5.30
CA LEU A 309 15.59 -16.56 5.15
C LEU A 309 16.68 -17.59 4.81
N ASN A 310 16.36 -18.90 4.75
CA ASN A 310 17.29 -19.94 4.32
C ASN A 310 17.90 -19.69 2.93
N GLU A 311 17.30 -18.83 2.11
CA GLU A 311 17.81 -18.42 0.80
C GLU A 311 18.87 -17.29 0.88
N ILE A 312 18.93 -16.55 1.99
CA ILE A 312 19.89 -15.44 2.17
C ILE A 312 21.20 -15.97 2.74
N SER A 313 22.09 -16.40 1.85
CA SER A 313 23.45 -16.79 2.23
C SER A 313 24.29 -15.56 2.62
N LEU A 314 24.60 -15.45 3.92
CA LEU A 314 25.48 -14.43 4.49
C LEU A 314 26.85 -15.03 4.82
N THR A 315 27.91 -14.31 4.45
CA THR A 315 29.27 -14.60 4.89
C THR A 315 29.43 -14.30 6.39
N GLU A 316 30.40 -14.94 7.04
CA GLU A 316 30.71 -14.70 8.47
C GLU A 316 30.97 -13.21 8.77
N LYS A 317 31.64 -12.50 7.86
CA LYS A 317 31.85 -11.05 7.97
C LYS A 317 30.55 -10.25 7.96
N GLN A 318 29.55 -10.67 7.19
CA GLN A 318 28.25 -10.01 7.17
C GLN A 318 27.47 -10.30 8.44
N LYS A 319 27.53 -11.54 8.95
CA LYS A 319 26.91 -11.91 10.23
C LYS A 319 27.48 -11.11 11.40
N LEU A 320 28.80 -10.88 11.43
CA LEU A 320 29.46 -10.05 12.44
C LEU A 320 28.98 -8.58 12.45
N MET A 321 28.35 -8.11 11.38
CA MET A 321 27.77 -6.77 11.29
C MET A 321 26.29 -6.75 11.73
N ILE A 322 25.69 -7.90 12.04
CA ILE A 322 24.34 -8.02 12.61
C ILE A 322 24.50 -8.15 14.13
N ASP A 323 24.60 -7.00 14.81
CA ASP A 323 24.91 -6.93 16.24
C ASP A 323 24.13 -5.78 16.89
N GLU A 324 23.47 -6.04 18.02
CA GLU A 324 22.72 -5.03 18.76
C GLU A 324 23.57 -3.85 19.22
N ASP A 325 24.88 -4.03 19.49
CA ASP A 325 25.72 -2.91 19.94
C ASP A 325 25.96 -1.85 18.85
N LEU A 326 25.81 -2.27 17.58
CA LEU A 326 25.96 -1.38 16.43
C LEU A 326 24.70 -0.54 16.18
N PHE A 327 23.51 -1.06 16.47
CA PHE A 327 22.22 -0.48 16.11
C PHE A 327 21.37 -0.13 17.35
N PRO A 328 20.37 0.75 17.27
CA PRO A 328 20.07 1.66 16.17
C PRO A 328 21.05 2.85 16.11
N GLY A 329 21.11 3.55 14.97
CA GLY A 329 21.92 4.77 14.83
C GLY A 329 21.90 5.37 13.43
N LYS A 330 22.59 6.50 13.25
CA LYS A 330 22.81 7.04 11.90
C LYS A 330 23.84 6.18 11.14
N LYS A 331 23.76 6.17 9.80
CA LYS A 331 24.67 5.38 8.94
C LYS A 331 26.15 5.56 9.32
N GLU A 332 26.60 6.80 9.43
CA GLU A 332 28.01 7.10 9.73
C GLU A 332 28.43 6.67 11.14
N GLU A 333 27.53 6.73 12.13
CA GLU A 333 27.81 6.28 13.50
C GLU A 333 27.95 4.76 13.56
N ILE A 334 27.05 4.03 12.88
CA ILE A 334 27.10 2.57 12.77
C ILE A 334 28.38 2.13 12.07
N LEU A 335 28.71 2.76 10.94
CA LEU A 335 29.91 2.43 10.18
C LEU A 335 31.18 2.73 10.97
N LYS A 336 31.22 3.85 11.70
CA LYS A 336 32.34 4.17 12.60
C LYS A 336 32.51 3.10 13.68
N LYS A 337 31.43 2.73 14.39
CA LYS A 337 31.46 1.64 15.38
C LYS A 337 31.91 0.31 14.76
N ALA A 338 31.44 -0.03 13.56
CA ALA A 338 31.84 -1.26 12.88
C ALA A 338 33.34 -1.26 12.52
N ILE A 339 33.88 -0.14 12.06
CA ILE A 339 35.31 0.00 11.73
C ILE A 339 36.17 -0.05 12.99
N GLU A 340 35.80 0.69 14.04
CA GLU A 340 36.59 0.81 15.28
C GLU A 340 36.48 -0.45 16.16
N ASN A 341 35.27 -0.93 16.41
CA ASN A 341 35.03 -2.00 17.40
C ASN A 341 35.10 -3.39 16.76
N LYS A 342 34.65 -3.55 15.52
CA LYS A 342 34.66 -4.84 14.80
C LYS A 342 35.81 -4.97 13.79
N LYS A 343 36.67 -3.94 13.69
CA LYS A 343 37.89 -3.92 12.85
C LYS A 343 37.63 -4.20 11.36
N PHE A 344 36.47 -3.77 10.85
CA PHE A 344 36.21 -3.85 9.41
C PHE A 344 37.04 -2.82 8.64
N PRO A 345 37.65 -3.19 7.50
CA PRO A 345 38.15 -2.20 6.55
C PRO A 345 37.03 -1.28 6.09
N ARG A 346 37.31 0.02 5.92
CA ARG A 346 36.29 1.03 5.60
C ARG A 346 35.43 0.64 4.40
N SER A 347 36.04 0.34 3.25
CA SER A 347 35.29 -0.05 2.03
C SER A 347 34.42 -1.29 2.25
N THR A 348 34.91 -2.26 3.04
CA THR A 348 34.17 -3.47 3.40
C THR A 348 32.97 -3.15 4.28
N ALA A 349 33.10 -2.27 5.28
CA ALA A 349 32.01 -1.88 6.15
C ALA A 349 30.85 -1.23 5.36
N TYR A 350 31.15 -0.30 4.45
CA TYR A 350 30.12 0.32 3.59
C TYR A 350 29.47 -0.71 2.66
N SER A 351 30.26 -1.59 2.03
CA SER A 351 29.73 -2.62 1.14
C SER A 351 28.83 -3.63 1.86
N ILE A 352 29.21 -4.06 3.07
CA ILE A 352 28.38 -4.94 3.90
C ILE A 352 27.10 -4.21 4.32
N PHE A 353 27.19 -2.98 4.80
CA PHE A 353 26.03 -2.17 5.18
C PHE A 353 25.02 -2.05 4.03
N ASP A 354 25.48 -1.65 2.85
CA ASP A 354 24.61 -1.48 1.69
C ASP A 354 24.01 -2.83 1.23
N LYS A 355 24.74 -3.93 1.38
CA LYS A 355 24.21 -5.27 1.10
C LYS A 355 23.15 -5.70 2.12
N LEU A 356 23.38 -5.48 3.42
CA LEU A 356 22.42 -5.79 4.49
C LEU A 356 21.15 -4.92 4.40
N LEU A 357 21.29 -3.67 3.98
CA LEU A 357 20.17 -2.77 3.67
C LEU A 357 19.36 -3.29 2.47
N LYS A 358 20.04 -3.70 1.39
CA LYS A 358 19.39 -4.27 0.19
C LYS A 358 18.67 -5.58 0.48
N THR A 359 19.17 -6.41 1.39
CA THR A 359 18.54 -7.67 1.80
C THR A 359 17.44 -7.48 2.85
N GLY A 360 17.19 -6.25 3.32
CA GLY A 360 16.16 -5.97 4.33
C GLY A 360 16.51 -6.42 5.76
N ILE A 361 17.77 -6.78 6.02
CA ILE A 361 18.24 -7.14 7.36
C ILE A 361 18.43 -5.88 8.21
N ILE A 362 18.88 -4.80 7.57
CA ILE A 362 18.87 -3.45 8.13
C ILE A 362 17.73 -2.71 7.45
N ILE A 363 16.99 -1.94 8.23
CA ILE A 363 15.95 -1.04 7.75
C ILE A 363 16.24 0.39 8.18
N GLU A 364 15.73 1.36 7.41
CA GLU A 364 15.85 2.78 7.71
C GLU A 364 14.50 3.35 8.10
N GLN A 365 14.41 3.95 9.28
CA GLN A 365 13.22 4.66 9.75
C GLN A 365 13.60 6.07 10.20
N ASN A 366 13.04 7.08 9.53
CA ASN A 366 13.29 8.50 9.84
C ASN A 366 14.79 8.87 9.90
N GLY A 367 15.61 8.29 9.02
CA GLY A 367 17.07 8.53 8.98
C GLY A 367 17.87 7.77 10.04
N ILE A 368 17.23 6.90 10.81
CA ILE A 368 17.86 6.00 11.78
C ILE A 368 17.82 4.59 11.22
N TYR A 369 18.97 3.93 11.16
CA TYR A 369 19.08 2.55 10.73
C TYR A 369 19.02 1.63 11.94
N ARG A 370 18.28 0.53 11.81
CA ARG A 370 18.16 -0.51 12.83
C ARG A 370 18.10 -1.89 12.20
N LEU A 371 18.34 -2.91 13.00
CA LEU A 371 18.09 -4.29 12.59
C LEU A 371 16.59 -4.50 12.45
N SER A 372 16.19 -5.16 11.36
CA SER A 372 14.81 -5.62 11.18
C SER A 372 14.48 -6.60 12.30
N GLY A 373 13.34 -6.41 12.96
CA GLY A 373 12.85 -7.35 13.96
C GLY A 373 12.68 -8.75 13.39
N LYS A 374 12.41 -8.90 12.09
CA LYS A 374 12.36 -10.20 11.41
C LYS A 374 13.71 -10.90 11.45
N SER A 375 14.78 -10.22 11.03
CA SER A 375 16.13 -10.81 10.97
C SER A 375 16.82 -10.91 12.32
N LYS A 376 16.45 -10.05 13.27
CA LYS A 376 17.03 -9.99 14.62
C LYS A 376 17.04 -11.36 15.31
N TYR A 377 15.91 -12.08 15.29
CA TYR A 377 15.75 -13.37 15.97
C TYR A 377 16.58 -14.53 15.38
N LEU A 378 17.14 -14.37 14.18
CA LEU A 378 18.01 -15.40 13.60
C LEU A 378 19.45 -15.30 14.08
N TYR A 379 19.94 -14.08 14.25
CA TYR A 379 21.37 -13.82 14.38
C TYR A 379 21.78 -13.29 15.75
N ILE A 380 20.81 -12.79 16.53
CA ILE A 380 21.02 -12.31 17.89
C ILE A 380 20.32 -13.30 18.83
N ASN A 381 21.11 -13.93 19.70
CA ASN A 381 20.63 -14.85 20.74
C ASN A 381 20.50 -14.12 22.06
#